data_AF-A0A2R6B1P6-F1
#
_entry.id   AF-A0A2R6B1P6-F1
#
_cell.length_a   1.000
_cell.length_b   1.000
_cell.length_c   1.000
_cell.angle_alpha   90.00
_cell.angle_beta   90.00
_cell.angle_gamma   90.00
#
_symmetry.space_group_name_H-M   'P 1'
#
loop_
_entity.id
_entity.type
_entity.pdbx_description
1 polymer ?
#
loop_
_entity_poly.entity_id
_entity_poly.type
_entity_poly.pdbx_seq_one_letter_code
_entity_poly.pdbx_strand_id
1 'polypeptide(L)'
;MAQRVGAPVYIVCDIDRGGCFASFIGTLEIIKAEHRKLVKGFIINKFRGEISLLKGAIEYTERKTGVRVVGVVPYIDTLKLPSEDS
;
A
#
# COMPACT_ATOMS: atom_id res chain seq x y z
N MET A 1 -14.08 -7.60 -9.49
CA MET A 1 -13.89 -9.05 -9.26
C MET A 1 -13.80 -9.37 -7.77
N ALA A 2 -12.92 -8.73 -7.00
CA ALA A 2 -12.78 -8.96 -5.55
C ALA A 2 -14.11 -8.97 -4.77
N GLN A 3 -14.99 -7.98 -5.00
CA GLN A 3 -16.31 -7.94 -4.35
C GLN A 3 -17.18 -9.17 -4.63
N ARG A 4 -17.16 -9.70 -5.86
CA ARG A 4 -18.00 -10.83 -6.26
C ARG A 4 -17.65 -12.12 -5.50
N VAL A 5 -16.40 -12.22 -5.02
CA VAL A 5 -15.87 -13.41 -4.33
C VAL A 5 -15.45 -13.13 -2.90
N GLY A 6 -15.70 -11.91 -2.39
CA GLY A 6 -15.25 -11.49 -1.06
C GLY A 6 -13.73 -11.52 -0.86
N ALA A 7 -12.94 -11.36 -1.92
CA ALA A 7 -11.49 -11.48 -1.83
C ALA A 7 -10.88 -10.35 -0.96
N PRO A 8 -9.95 -10.67 -0.05
CA PRO A 8 -9.19 -9.65 0.68
C PRO A 8 -8.32 -8.85 -0.30
N VAL A 9 -8.22 -7.55 -0.07
CA VAL A 9 -7.48 -6.61 -0.92
C VAL A 9 -6.36 -5.97 -0.11
N TYR A 10 -5.16 -5.95 -0.68
CA TYR A 10 -4.06 -5.12 -0.21
C TYR A 10 -3.80 -4.02 -1.23
N ILE A 11 -3.64 -2.78 -0.75
CA ILE A 11 -3.26 -1.67 -1.61
C ILE A 11 -1.76 -1.49 -1.46
N VAL A 12 -1.05 -1.67 -2.57
CA VAL A 12 0.41 -1.56 -2.63
C VAL A 12 0.76 -0.24 -3.30
N CYS A 13 1.70 0.51 -2.72
CA CYS A 13 2.21 1.71 -3.37
C CYS A 13 3.73 1.64 -3.51
N ASP A 14 4.21 2.01 -4.70
CA ASP A 14 5.61 2.20 -5.00
C ASP A 14 6.08 3.54 -4.41
N ILE A 15 6.88 3.48 -3.35
CA ILE A 15 7.32 4.69 -2.64
C ILE A 15 8.37 5.49 -3.42
N ASP A 16 9.10 4.86 -4.35
CA ASP A 16 10.09 5.56 -5.19
C ASP A 16 9.42 6.61 -6.09
N ARG A 17 8.14 6.40 -6.44
CA ARG A 17 7.35 7.36 -7.25
C ARG A 17 6.83 8.55 -6.44
N GLY A 18 7.02 8.54 -5.12
CA GLY A 18 6.49 9.55 -4.21
C GLY A 18 4.98 9.44 -3.99
N GLY A 19 4.47 10.21 -3.01
CA GLY A 19 3.02 10.30 -2.75
C GLY A 19 2.37 9.07 -2.12
N CYS A 20 3.15 8.10 -1.64
CA CYS A 20 2.66 6.80 -1.14
C CYS A 20 1.50 6.91 -0.12
N PHE A 21 1.69 7.68 0.95
CA PHE A 21 0.69 7.84 2.00
C PHE A 21 -0.54 8.62 1.53
N ALA A 22 -0.35 9.65 0.71
CA ALA A 22 -1.45 10.40 0.10
C ALA A 22 -2.29 9.50 -0.82
N SER A 23 -1.63 8.62 -1.59
CA SER A 23 -2.30 7.63 -2.45
C SER A 23 -3.13 6.64 -1.63
N PHE A 24 -2.62 6.13 -0.52
CA PHE A 24 -3.40 5.25 0.39
C PHE A 24 -4.66 5.92 0.92
N ILE A 25 -4.51 7.13 1.48
CA ILE A 25 -5.63 7.90 2.05
C ILE A 25 -6.63 8.24 0.95
N GLY A 26 -6.17 8.83 -0.16
CA GLY A 26 -7.02 9.23 -1.27
C GLY A 26 -7.76 8.06 -1.92
N THR A 27 -7.09 6.92 -2.09
CA THR A 27 -7.73 5.70 -2.63
C THR A 27 -8.87 5.25 -1.72
N LEU A 28 -8.65 5.18 -0.41
CA LEU A 28 -9.72 4.83 0.51
C LEU A 28 -10.84 5.87 0.53
N GLU A 29 -10.53 7.16 0.42
CA GLU A 29 -11.53 8.23 0.42
C GLU A 29 -12.46 8.19 -0.81
N ILE A 30 -11.98 7.72 -1.97
CA ILE A 30 -12.78 7.71 -3.22
C ILE A 30 -13.49 6.38 -3.50
N ILE A 31 -12.99 5.23 -3.03
CA ILE A 31 -13.65 3.95 -3.29
C ILE A 31 -14.94 3.80 -2.47
N LYS A 32 -15.90 3.03 -2.99
CA LYS A 32 -17.19 2.77 -2.32
C LYS A 32 -16.99 2.05 -0.98
N ALA A 33 -17.87 2.34 -0.02
CA ALA A 33 -17.79 1.76 1.33
C ALA A 33 -17.77 0.21 1.34
N GLU A 34 -18.51 -0.43 0.43
CA GLU A 34 -18.50 -1.89 0.24
C GLU A 34 -17.13 -2.44 -0.17
N HIS A 35 -16.35 -1.68 -0.94
CA HIS A 35 -15.00 -2.08 -1.35
C HIS A 35 -13.98 -1.80 -0.25
N ARG A 36 -14.16 -0.71 0.52
CA ARG A 36 -13.31 -0.42 1.71
C ARG A 36 -13.28 -1.59 2.69
N LYS A 37 -14.40 -2.28 2.89
CA LYS A 37 -14.50 -3.47 3.77
C LYS A 37 -13.61 -4.64 3.35
N LEU A 38 -13.25 -4.70 2.06
CA LEU A 38 -12.38 -5.74 1.51
C LEU A 38 -10.90 -5.43 1.73
N VAL A 39 -10.54 -4.16 1.97
CA VAL A 39 -9.14 -3.75 2.18
C VAL A 39 -8.66 -4.25 3.54
N LYS A 40 -7.62 -5.09 3.53
CA LYS A 40 -7.02 -5.71 4.72
C LYS A 40 -5.69 -5.08 5.13
N GLY A 41 -5.12 -4.23 4.29
CA GLY A 41 -3.91 -3.52 4.65
C GLY A 41 -3.27 -2.75 3.49
N PHE A 42 -2.28 -1.96 3.87
CA PHE A 42 -1.38 -1.26 2.97
C PHE A 42 -0.01 -1.91 2.95
N ILE A 43 0.65 -1.89 1.79
CA ILE A 43 2.03 -2.34 1.63
C ILE A 43 2.83 -1.21 0.96
N ILE A 44 3.90 -0.80 1.61
CA ILE A 44 4.86 0.13 1.03
C ILE A 44 5.88 -0.71 0.27
N ASN A 45 6.04 -0.48 -1.03
CA ASN A 45 6.96 -1.23 -1.87
C ASN A 45 8.18 -0.36 -2.26
N LYS A 46 9.32 -1.03 -2.51
CA LYS A 46 10.58 -0.42 -2.97
C LYS A 46 11.21 0.57 -1.99
N PHE A 47 11.00 0.40 -0.70
CA PHE A 47 11.58 1.32 0.27
C PHE A 47 13.10 1.18 0.37
N ARG A 48 13.80 2.31 0.49
CA ARG A 48 15.25 2.39 0.69
C ARG A 48 15.53 3.15 1.99
N GLY A 49 16.43 2.59 2.81
CA GLY A 49 16.88 3.20 4.05
C GLY A 49 16.18 2.67 5.30
N GLU A 50 16.18 3.49 6.35
CA GLU A 50 15.75 3.12 7.69
C GLU A 50 14.22 3.20 7.86
N ILE A 51 13.56 2.07 8.13
CA ILE A 51 12.09 1.99 8.26
C ILE A 51 11.57 2.88 9.40
N SER A 52 12.40 3.12 10.43
CA SER A 52 12.08 4.00 11.54
C SER A 52 11.71 5.42 11.10
N LEU A 53 12.22 5.89 9.95
CA LEU A 53 11.89 7.19 9.36
C LEU A 53 10.44 7.27 8.88
N LEU A 54 9.82 6.12 8.54
CA LEU A 54 8.44 6.07 8.09
C LEU A 54 7.42 6.03 9.23
N LYS A 55 7.86 5.80 10.48
CA LYS A 55 6.98 5.53 11.62
C LYS A 55 5.87 6.56 11.78
N GLY A 56 6.20 7.85 11.78
CA GLY A 56 5.20 8.92 11.94
C GLY A 56 4.16 8.97 10.80
N ALA A 57 4.60 8.73 9.55
CA ALA A 57 3.71 8.72 8.40
C ALA A 57 2.81 7.48 8.35
N ILE A 58 3.34 6.32 8.76
CA ILE A 58 2.57 5.08 8.96
C ILE A 58 1.50 5.32 10.01
N GLU A 59 1.86 5.76 11.21
CA GLU A 59 0.91 6.00 12.30
C GLU A 59 -0.17 7.01 11.92
N TYR A 60 0.19 8.09 11.22
CA TYR A 60 -0.78 9.05 10.70
C TYR A 60 -1.77 8.39 9.72
N THR A 61 -1.27 7.60 8.78
CA THR A 61 -2.08 6.92 7.77
C THR A 61 -3.03 5.92 8.42
N GLU A 62 -2.54 5.10 9.36
CA GLU A 62 -3.37 4.13 10.09
C GLU A 62 -4.47 4.83 10.90
N ARG A 63 -4.14 5.93 11.60
CA ARG A 63 -5.13 6.73 12.33
C ARG A 63 -6.18 7.35 11.40
N LYS A 64 -5.76 7.89 10.25
CA LYS A 64 -6.64 8.58 9.29
C LYS A 64 -7.57 7.61 8.57
N THR A 65 -7.10 6.39 8.30
CA THR A 65 -7.81 5.42 7.45
C THR A 65 -8.50 4.30 8.21
N GLY A 66 -8.03 3.97 9.43
CA GLY A 66 -8.41 2.76 10.16
C GLY A 66 -7.85 1.47 9.55
N VAL A 67 -6.98 1.55 8.54
CA VAL A 67 -6.37 0.39 7.85
C VAL A 67 -4.88 0.35 8.14
N ARG A 68 -4.37 -0.83 8.48
CA ARG A 68 -2.97 -1.01 8.90
C ARG A 68 -2.00 -1.02 7.72
N VAL A 69 -0.80 -0.50 7.92
CA VAL A 69 0.35 -0.79 7.06
C VAL A 69 0.94 -2.12 7.53
N VAL A 70 0.72 -3.17 6.75
CA VAL A 70 1.06 -4.55 7.17
C VAL A 70 2.53 -4.90 6.91
N GLY A 71 3.21 -4.13 6.07
CA GLY A 71 4.61 -4.35 5.79
C GLY A 71 5.23 -3.31 4.85
N VAL A 72 6.56 -3.29 4.87
CA VAL A 72 7.39 -2.53 3.96
C VAL A 72 8.27 -3.53 3.21
N VAL A 73 8.17 -3.54 1.89
CA VAL A 73 9.03 -4.35 1.02
C VAL A 73 10.24 -3.48 0.66
N PRO A 74 11.46 -3.91 1.01
CA PRO A 74 12.66 -3.17 0.66
C PRO A 74 12.84 -3.17 -0.86
N TYR A 75 13.54 -2.16 -1.38
CA TYR A 75 14.09 -2.25 -2.72
C TYR A 75 15.11 -3.38 -2.77
N ILE A 76 15.03 -4.24 -3.80
CA ILE A 76 15.93 -5.38 -3.99
C ILE A 76 16.71 -5.15 -5.29
N ASP A 77 17.94 -4.64 -5.20
CA ASP A 77 18.76 -4.31 -6.38
C ASP A 77 19.11 -5.54 -7.24
N THR A 78 19.05 -6.73 -6.66
CA THR A 78 19.34 -8.00 -7.36
C THR A 78 18.10 -8.63 -8.01
N LEU A 79 16.91 -8.08 -7.78
CA LEU A 79 15.67 -8.63 -8.30
C LEU A 79 15.50 -8.23 -9.77
N LYS A 80 15.95 -9.10 -10.68
CA LYS A 80 15.69 -8.99 -12.11
C LYS A 80 14.34 -9.63 -12.42
N LEU A 81 13.29 -8.81 -12.45
CA LEU A 81 12.01 -9.26 -12.97
C LEU A 81 12.10 -9.38 -14.51
N PRO A 82 11.52 -10.43 -15.10
CA PRO A 82 11.34 -10.47 -16.55
C PRO A 82 10.51 -9.26 -16.98
N SER A 83 10.80 -8.73 -18.16
CA SER A 83 9.91 -7.74 -18.79
C SER A 83 8.51 -8.36 -18.89
N GLU A 84 7.46 -7.61 -18.54
CA GLU A 84 6.11 -8.05 -18.89
C GLU A 84 6.03 -8.14 -20.42
N ASP A 85 5.56 -9.28 -20.94
CA ASP A 85 5.22 -9.41 -22.35
C ASP A 85 4.16 -8.34 -22.66
N SER A 86 4.54 -7.34 -23.46
CA SER A 86 3.69 -6.24 -23.91
C SER A 86 2.86 -6.62 -25.12
#